data_AF-A0AAE1UMV7-F1
#
_entry.id   AF-A0AAE1UMV7-F1
#
_cell.length_a   1.000
_cell.length_b   1.000
_cell.length_c   1.000
_cell.angle_alpha   90.00
_cell.angle_beta   90.00
_cell.angle_gamma   90.00
#
_symmetry.space_group_name_H-M   'P 1'
#
loop_
_entity.id
_entity.type
_entity.pdbx_description
1 polymer ?
#
loop_
_entity_poly.entity_id
_entity_poly.type
_entity_poly.pdbx_seq_one_letter_code
_entity_poly.pdbx_strand_id
1 'polypeptide(L)'
;MEEVTWEGEWMEEVTWEGEWMEEVTWEGEWMEEVTWEGERMEEVTWEGEWMEEVTWEGEWMEEVTWEGEWMEEVTWEGEWMEEVTWEGEWMEEVTWEGE
;
A
#
# COMPACT_ATOMS: atom_id res chain seq x y z
N MET A 1 -13.66 9.75 7.31
CA MET A 1 -12.29 10.25 7.44
C MET A 1 -11.77 9.59 8.67
N GLU A 2 -11.17 8.45 8.40
CA GLU A 2 -10.56 7.55 9.34
C GLU A 2 -9.07 7.56 8.98
N GLU A 3 -8.24 7.71 10.01
CA GLU A 3 -6.78 7.58 9.94
C GLU A 3 -6.47 6.22 10.58
N VAL A 4 -5.67 5.39 9.92
CA VAL A 4 -5.32 4.07 10.47
C VAL A 4 -3.82 3.85 10.40
N THR A 5 -3.27 3.33 11.48
CA THR A 5 -1.84 3.02 11.61
C THR A 5 -1.65 1.61 12.13
N TRP A 6 -0.80 0.83 11.45
CA TRP A 6 -0.31 -0.45 11.93
C TRP A 6 1.20 -0.39 12.14
N GLU A 7 1.65 -0.91 13.28
CA GLU A 7 3.07 -0.96 13.64
C GLU A 7 3.43 -2.35 14.18
N GLY A 8 4.50 -2.95 13.66
CA GLY A 8 5.03 -4.21 14.19
C GLY A 8 6.27 -4.71 13.44
N GLU A 9 7.19 -5.36 14.14
CA GLU A 9 8.41 -5.92 13.50
C GLU A 9 8.09 -6.93 12.40
N TRP A 10 7.01 -7.71 12.56
CA TRP A 10 6.59 -8.76 11.63
C TRP A 10 5.06 -8.74 11.46
N MET A 11 4.59 -8.56 10.23
CA MET A 11 3.18 -8.63 9.86
C MET A 11 3.00 -9.66 8.74
N GLU A 12 2.28 -10.74 9.04
CA GLU A 12 2.07 -11.85 8.09
C GLU A 12 0.94 -11.52 7.11
N GLU A 13 -0.21 -11.07 7.61
CA GLU A 13 -1.38 -10.73 6.79
C GLU A 13 -2.05 -9.50 7.39
N VAL A 14 -2.18 -8.44 6.59
CA VAL A 14 -2.90 -7.22 6.97
C VAL A 14 -3.96 -6.93 5.92
N THR A 15 -5.23 -7.06 6.31
CA THR A 15 -6.37 -6.72 5.46
C THR A 15 -7.17 -5.57 6.05
N TRP A 16 -7.53 -4.60 5.22
CA TRP A 16 -8.43 -3.52 5.61
C TRP A 16 -9.45 -3.20 4.52
N GLU A 17 -10.67 -2.86 4.96
CA GLU A 17 -11.78 -2.47 4.07
C GLU A 17 -12.40 -1.16 4.57
N GLY A 18 -12.60 -0.18 3.68
CA GLY A 18 -13.24 1.08 4.05
C GLY A 18 -13.65 1.96 2.87
N GLU A 19 -14.78 2.67 2.97
CA GLU A 19 -15.26 3.51 1.85
C GLU A 19 -14.41 4.78 1.64
N TRP A 20 -13.94 5.43 2.71
CA TRP A 20 -13.26 6.74 2.63
C TRP A 20 -12.17 6.89 3.69
N MET A 21 -10.91 6.96 3.24
CA MET A 21 -9.72 7.08 4.09
C MET A 21 -8.96 8.36 3.76
N GLU A 22 -8.54 9.08 4.79
CA GLU A 22 -7.71 10.29 4.63
C GLU A 22 -6.23 9.90 4.66
N GLU A 23 -5.81 9.13 5.67
CA GLU A 23 -4.42 8.71 5.83
C GLU A 23 -4.35 7.24 6.27
N VAL A 24 -3.47 6.47 5.64
CA VAL A 24 -3.18 5.10 6.08
C VAL A 24 -1.68 4.83 6.09
N THR A 25 -1.19 4.37 7.24
CA THR A 25 0.24 4.17 7.48
C THR A 25 0.53 2.78 8.01
N TRP A 26 1.55 2.14 7.46
CA TRP A 26 2.05 0.86 7.94
C TRP A 26 3.57 0.92 8.14
N GLU A 27 4.01 0.51 9.33
CA GLU A 27 5.43 0.47 9.70
C GLU A 27 5.81 -0.93 10.21
N GLY A 28 6.81 -1.56 9.60
CA GLY A 28 7.34 -2.84 10.05
C GLY A 28 8.57 -3.32 9.31
N GLU A 29 9.43 -4.14 9.96
CA GLU A 29 10.63 -4.65 9.27
C GLU A 29 10.26 -5.63 8.15
N TRP A 30 9.25 -6.49 8.38
CA TRP A 30 8.83 -7.53 7.44
C TRP A 30 7.31 -7.58 7.30
N MET A 31 6.85 -7.48 6.05
CA MET A 31 5.43 -7.53 5.67
C MET A 31 5.25 -8.54 4.53
N GLU A 32 4.53 -9.62 4.80
CA GLU A 32 4.34 -10.70 3.82
C GLU A 32 3.16 -10.38 2.89
N GLU A 33 1.94 -10.28 3.41
CA GLU A 33 0.76 -9.96 2.60
C GLU A 33 0.01 -8.75 3.16
N VAL A 34 -0.29 -7.81 2.27
CA VAL A 34 -1.12 -6.65 2.55
C VAL A 34 -2.20 -6.57 1.50
N THR A 35 -3.45 -6.46 1.94
CA THR A 35 -4.57 -6.17 1.05
C THR A 35 -5.40 -5.00 1.56
N TRP A 36 -5.75 -4.10 0.67
CA TRP A 36 -6.70 -3.04 0.95
C TRP A 36 -7.82 -3.00 -0.10
N GLU A 37 -9.06 -2.79 0.37
CA GLU A 37 -10.23 -2.55 -0.48
C GLU A 37 -10.99 -1.28 -0.04
N GLY A 38 -11.28 -0.38 -0.97
CA GLY A 38 -12.07 0.82 -0.66
C GLY A 38 -12.34 1.77 -1.81
N GLU A 39 -13.31 2.67 -1.68
CA GLU A 39 -13.65 3.56 -2.81
C GLU A 39 -12.63 4.68 -3.00
N ARG A 40 -12.17 5.31 -1.91
CA ARG A 40 -11.31 6.50 -1.99
C ARG A 40 -10.27 6.57 -0.89
N MET A 41 -9.06 6.94 -1.30
CA MET A 41 -7.94 7.19 -0.43
C MET A 41 -7.17 8.43 -0.84
N GLU A 42 -6.83 9.28 0.13
CA GLU A 42 -6.00 10.46 -0.10
C GLU A 42 -4.52 10.10 0.05
N GLU A 43 -4.07 9.61 1.21
CA GLU A 43 -2.64 9.33 1.46
C GLU A 43 -2.39 7.91 1.99
N VAL A 44 -1.39 7.24 1.42
CA VAL A 44 -0.84 5.96 1.89
C VAL A 44 0.64 6.06 2.09
N THR A 45 1.11 5.59 3.24
CA THR A 45 2.54 5.43 3.51
C THR A 45 2.86 4.02 4.00
N TRP A 46 3.85 3.40 3.37
CA TRP A 46 4.46 2.15 3.80
C TRP A 46 5.93 2.36 4.15
N GLU A 47 6.33 1.95 5.34
CA GLU A 47 7.73 1.97 5.78
C GLU A 47 8.14 0.57 6.26
N GLY A 48 9.14 -0.03 5.60
CA GLY A 48 9.64 -1.33 6.04
C GLY A 48 10.83 -1.87 5.25
N GLU A 49 11.61 -2.79 5.82
CA GLU A 49 12.78 -3.33 5.10
C GLU A 49 12.36 -4.26 3.95
N TRP A 50 11.35 -5.11 4.17
CA TRP A 50 10.91 -6.12 3.21
C TRP A 50 9.38 -6.18 3.09
N MET A 51 8.89 -6.06 1.86
CA MET A 51 7.50 -6.29 1.46
C MET A 51 7.42 -7.34 0.36
N GLU A 52 6.66 -8.41 0.58
CA GLU A 52 6.47 -9.48 -0.41
C GLU A 52 5.30 -9.15 -1.35
N GLU A 53 4.07 -9.09 -0.86
CA GLU A 53 2.90 -8.83 -1.68
C GLU A 53 2.04 -7.71 -1.10
N VAL A 54 1.69 -6.74 -1.95
CA VAL A 54 0.74 -5.70 -1.58
C VAL A 54 -0.26 -5.46 -2.70
N THR A 55 -1.53 -5.60 -2.35
CA THR A 55 -2.67 -5.49 -3.25
C THR A 55 -3.60 -4.37 -2.80
N TRP A 56 -4.01 -3.55 -3.76
CA TRP A 56 -4.93 -2.45 -3.57
C TRP A 56 -6.08 -2.51 -4.57
N GLU A 57 -7.30 -2.46 -4.07
CA GLU A 57 -8.52 -2.40 -4.88
C GLU A 57 -9.34 -1.15 -4.52
N GLY A 58 -9.52 -0.23 -5.47
CA GLY A 58 -10.33 0.96 -5.23
C GLY A 58 -10.55 1.92 -6.39
N GLU A 59 -11.54 2.81 -6.29
CA GLU A 59 -11.84 3.74 -7.41
C GLU A 59 -10.80 4.86 -7.53
N TRP A 60 -10.39 5.48 -6.41
CA TRP A 60 -9.50 6.64 -6.42
C TRP A 60 -8.42 6.58 -5.35
N MET A 61 -7.20 6.88 -5.77
CA MET A 61 -6.08 7.15 -4.88
C MET A 61 -5.29 8.39 -5.31
N GLU A 62 -5.00 9.28 -4.36
CA GLU A 62 -4.26 10.50 -4.62
C GLU A 62 -2.75 10.28 -4.47
N GLU A 63 -2.26 9.85 -3.30
CA GLU A 63 -0.82 9.70 -3.03
C GLU A 63 -0.49 8.36 -2.39
N VAL A 64 0.57 7.72 -2.91
CA VAL A 64 1.13 6.47 -2.37
C VAL A 64 2.62 6.60 -2.24
N THR A 65 3.12 6.42 -1.02
CA THR A 65 4.53 6.45 -0.72
C THR A 65 4.93 5.13 -0.08
N TRP A 66 6.05 4.60 -0.54
CA TRP A 66 6.60 3.35 -0.08
C TRP A 66 8.09 3.52 0.11
N GLU A 67 8.58 3.26 1.32
CA GLU A 67 9.98 3.34 1.70
C GLU A 67 10.44 1.98 2.22
N GLY A 68 11.47 1.42 1.59
CA GLY A 68 12.01 0.13 2.01
C GLY A 68 13.22 -0.37 1.24
N GLU A 69 13.82 -1.48 1.66
CA GLU A 69 14.94 -2.05 0.90
C GLU A 69 14.44 -2.89 -0.27
N TRP A 70 13.41 -3.71 -0.04
CA TRP A 70 12.93 -4.72 -1.00
C TRP A 70 11.41 -4.77 -1.10
N MET A 71 10.95 -4.87 -2.35
CA MET A 71 9.56 -5.07 -2.73
C MET A 71 9.47 -6.12 -3.84
N GLU A 72 8.69 -7.18 -3.61
CA GLU A 72 8.49 -8.23 -4.62
C GLU A 72 7.33 -7.87 -5.57
N GLU A 73 6.12 -7.74 -5.07
CA GLU A 73 4.93 -7.50 -5.90
C GLU A 73 4.04 -6.37 -5.36
N VAL A 74 3.65 -5.47 -6.26
CA VAL A 74 2.59 -4.49 -6.02
C VAL A 74 1.54 -4.60 -7.11
N THR A 75 0.30 -4.82 -6.68
CA THR A 75 -0.86 -4.82 -7.57
C THR A 75 -1.83 -3.71 -7.18
N TRP A 76 -2.19 -2.90 -8.16
CA TRP A 76 -3.22 -1.87 -8.04
C TRP A 76 -4.35 -2.15 -9.01
N GLU A 77 -5.58 -2.28 -8.51
CA GLU A 77 -6.80 -2.32 -9.30
C GLU A 77 -7.65 -1.08 -9.01
N GLY A 78 -7.87 -0.23 -10.02
CA GLY A 78 -8.65 0.99 -9.80
C GLY A 78 -8.77 1.95 -10.97
N GLU A 79 -9.69 2.91 -10.88
CA GLU A 79 -9.92 3.87 -11.98
C GLU A 79 -8.86 4.97 -12.03
N TRP A 80 -8.40 5.48 -10.88
CA TRP A 80 -7.53 6.65 -10.81
C TRP A 80 -6.45 6.55 -9.72
N MET A 81 -5.23 6.91 -10.12
CA MET A 81 -4.06 7.04 -9.26
C MET A 81 -3.28 8.28 -9.69
N GLU A 82 -3.05 9.23 -8.78
CA GLU A 82 -2.38 10.51 -9.11
C GLU A 82 -0.87 10.44 -8.93
N GLU A 83 -0.37 10.06 -7.75
CA GLU A 83 1.06 9.98 -7.45
C GLU A 83 1.45 8.67 -6.77
N VAL A 84 2.55 8.06 -7.25
CA VAL A 84 3.20 6.91 -6.62
C VAL A 84 4.69 7.19 -6.51
N THR A 85 5.20 7.03 -5.30
CA THR A 85 6.62 7.14 -4.98
C THR A 85 7.10 5.84 -4.34
N TRP A 86 8.20 5.31 -4.88
CA TRP A 86 8.95 4.22 -4.29
C TRP A 86 10.37 4.68 -3.99
N GLU A 87 10.77 4.58 -2.73
CA GLU A 87 12.14 4.77 -2.29
C GLU A 87 12.69 3.43 -1.78
N GLY A 88 13.41 2.73 -2.64
CA GLY A 88 14.07 1.50 -2.24
C GLY A 88 15.17 1.00 -3.15
N GLU A 89 15.85 -0.06 -2.71
CA GLU A 89 16.95 -0.66 -3.48
C GLU A 89 16.43 -1.56 -4.60
N TRP A 90 15.34 -2.29 -4.36
CA TRP A 90 14.82 -3.31 -5.27
C TRP A 90 13.30 -3.36 -5.32
N MET A 91 12.78 -3.46 -6.53
CA MET A 91 11.36 -3.67 -6.85
C MET A 91 11.29 -4.65 -8.01
N GLU A 92 10.59 -5.77 -7.84
CA GLU A 92 10.50 -6.82 -8.87
C GLU A 92 9.33 -6.58 -9.84
N GLU A 93 8.09 -6.48 -9.34
CA GLU A 93 6.91 -6.28 -10.17
C GLU A 93 5.98 -5.18 -9.64
N VAL A 94 5.45 -4.37 -10.57
CA VAL A 94 4.35 -3.44 -10.32
C VAL A 94 3.33 -3.59 -11.44
N THR A 95 2.10 -3.88 -11.04
CA THR A 95 0.96 -4.03 -11.94
C THR A 95 -0.10 -2.98 -11.59
N TRP A 96 -0.61 -2.31 -12.63
CA TRP A 96 -1.73 -1.39 -12.52
C TRP A 96 -2.82 -1.81 -13.50
N GLU A 97 -3.98 -2.17 -12.97
CA GLU A 97 -5.18 -2.56 -13.70
C GLU A 97 -6.26 -1.50 -13.48
N GLY A 98 -6.33 -0.53 -14.39
CA GLY A 98 -7.39 0.48 -14.43
C GLY A 98 -8.12 0.55 -15.77
N GLU A 99 -9.33 1.12 -15.75
CA GLU A 99 -10.15 1.39 -16.94
C GLU A 99 -9.79 2.68 -17.69
#